data_AF-A0A7W4HMW4-F1
#
_entry.id   AF-A0A7W4HMW4-F1
#
_cell.length_a   1.000
_cell.length_b   1.000
_cell.length_c   1.000
_cell.angle_alpha   90.00
_cell.angle_beta   90.00
_cell.angle_gamma   90.00
#
_symmetry.space_group_name_H-M   'P 1'
#
loop_
_entity.id
_entity.type
_entity.pdbx_description
1 polymer ?
#
loop_
_entity_poly.entity_id
_entity_poly.type
_entity_poly.pdbx_seq_one_letter_code
_entity_poly.pdbx_strand_id
1 'polypeptide(L)'
;MKYKNRRNNLHIGEVFYLDAESKEIIASGYGQFDIVTSELTASMTFLASGKFDKVLIIIKSRNDCITPFVFYNKTLIQGAPENIVYNIRAYLHWQSTEADSLTIPLCKYSNVHITILAQHAPDNLGFQSHAAGMSGQFIKRAVSTKLDSSIHRGVRASIFAGYVTKINSSQVRDEPPIQLDSQLRYSFAYQKHAFSFNNLGNILLAFQLYWTSFFDSTDCTIDSIQLGDDICLYLANPHLYALSTSSPSYRSIPRIQSHMHANSLAKMAYFFLNPGHHKKLGSSSKIGLAFSRLIDYRFRTSSNAVHMNITSLIFALQSFAEAVAEREVSRQNRSAKQQTIHDIEKVLAAIKSIEPELADNVRDFYLRPEKDIYKLIARPTFIQSLQIALAKFNIDIADYQPMLKSIDSARRQIVHSEGYSVEFLLNLLTYTIVQMEAGNKLSRPGGIIRKDSDVDKLYQLLRLMTMRYFDSTSEI
;
A
#
# COMPACT_ATOMS: atom_id res chain seq x y z
N MET A 1 25.46 -2.76 13.18
CA MET A 1 26.50 -1.98 12.48
C MET A 1 26.29 -2.18 10.98
N LYS A 2 26.14 -1.10 10.20
CA LYS A 2 25.69 -1.10 8.79
C LYS A 2 26.86 -1.38 7.85
N TYR A 3 26.81 -2.48 7.10
CA TYR A 3 27.59 -2.63 5.86
C TYR A 3 26.64 -3.06 4.72
N LYS A 4 26.07 -2.04 4.06
CA LYS A 4 25.51 -2.15 2.71
C LYS A 4 26.67 -1.96 1.72
N ASN A 5 26.71 -2.76 0.67
CA ASN A 5 27.59 -2.58 -0.49
C ASN A 5 27.75 -1.10 -0.83
N ARG A 6 29.00 -0.62 -0.97
CA ARG A 6 29.29 0.73 -1.47
C ARG A 6 28.76 0.86 -2.90
N ARG A 7 27.48 1.16 -3.04
CA ARG A 7 27.02 2.02 -4.13
C ARG A 7 27.49 3.42 -3.78
N ASN A 8 27.95 4.19 -4.77
CA ASN A 8 28.21 5.61 -4.54
C ASN A 8 26.94 6.22 -3.94
N ASN A 9 27.04 6.71 -2.71
CA ASN A 9 25.89 7.28 -2.00
C ASN A 9 25.38 8.55 -2.71
N LEU A 10 26.20 9.13 -3.56
CA LEU A 10 25.91 10.33 -4.35
C LEU A 10 26.00 9.99 -5.84
N HIS A 11 24.92 10.20 -6.57
CA HIS A 11 24.86 10.08 -8.03
C HIS A 11 24.92 11.48 -8.61
N ILE A 12 25.89 11.74 -9.48
CA ILE A 12 26.08 13.04 -10.13
C ILE A 12 26.04 12.81 -11.64
N GLY A 13 25.35 13.68 -12.37
CA GLY A 13 25.26 13.55 -13.81
C GLY A 13 24.40 14.59 -14.48
N GLU A 14 24.10 14.31 -15.75
CA GLU A 14 23.14 15.08 -16.53
C GLU A 14 21.74 14.82 -16.01
N VAL A 15 20.91 15.86 -15.97
CA VAL A 15 19.51 15.76 -15.55
C VAL A 15 18.61 16.10 -16.72
N PHE A 16 17.60 15.28 -16.94
CA PHE A 16 16.63 15.44 -18.01
C PHE A 16 15.21 15.49 -17.45
N TYR A 17 14.39 16.38 -17.99
CA TYR A 17 12.94 16.24 -17.91
C TYR A 17 12.49 15.54 -19.18
N LEU A 18 11.95 14.33 -19.01
CA LEU A 18 11.35 13.55 -20.07
C LEU A 18 9.84 13.67 -19.96
N ASP A 19 9.18 14.18 -21.00
CA ASP A 19 7.73 14.09 -21.09
C ASP A 19 7.32 12.65 -21.40
N ALA A 20 6.52 12.05 -20.53
CA ALA A 20 6.12 10.66 -20.67
C ALA A 20 5.15 10.41 -21.83
N GLU A 21 4.47 11.47 -22.32
CA GLU A 21 3.49 11.35 -23.41
C GLU A 21 4.17 11.43 -24.78
N SER A 22 4.94 12.49 -25.05
CA SER A 22 5.71 12.65 -26.30
C SER A 22 6.99 11.81 -26.33
N LYS A 23 7.51 11.42 -25.17
CA LYS A 23 8.85 10.83 -24.99
C LYS A 23 10.00 11.75 -25.37
N GLU A 24 9.75 13.05 -25.45
CA GLU A 24 10.76 14.06 -25.76
C GLU A 24 11.41 14.64 -24.50
N ILE A 25 12.66 15.08 -24.64
CA ILE A 25 13.38 15.80 -23.61
C ILE A 25 12.93 17.27 -23.66
N ILE A 26 12.28 17.73 -22.61
CA ILE A 26 11.74 19.09 -22.52
C ILE A 26 12.61 20.03 -21.67
N ALA A 27 13.57 19.48 -20.93
CA ALA A 27 14.57 20.24 -20.18
C ALA A 27 15.84 19.41 -19.98
N SER A 28 16.98 20.08 -19.90
CA SER A 28 18.26 19.44 -19.61
C SER A 28 19.13 20.29 -18.69
N GLY A 29 20.03 19.67 -17.96
CA GLY A 29 20.98 20.35 -17.09
C GLY A 29 21.86 19.38 -16.31
N TYR A 30 22.28 19.77 -15.12
CA TYR A 30 23.16 18.97 -14.26
C TYR A 30 22.65 18.95 -12.83
N GLY A 31 22.94 17.87 -12.12
CA GLY A 31 22.48 17.70 -10.76
C GLY A 31 23.06 16.49 -10.08
N GLN A 32 22.59 16.28 -8.86
CA GLN A 32 23.00 15.18 -8.01
C GLN A 32 21.84 14.63 -7.19
N PHE A 33 21.91 13.34 -6.88
CA PHE A 33 21.02 12.66 -5.96
C PHE A 33 21.82 11.95 -4.87
N ASP A 34 21.57 12.36 -3.64
CA ASP A 34 22.13 11.71 -2.45
C ASP A 34 21.13 10.66 -1.95
N ILE A 35 21.54 9.39 -2.00
CA ILE A 35 20.73 8.24 -1.56
C ILE A 35 20.50 8.26 -0.04
N VAL A 36 21.45 8.80 0.74
CA VAL A 36 21.42 8.80 2.20
C VAL A 36 20.40 9.80 2.72
N THR A 37 20.44 11.03 2.20
CA THR A 37 19.43 12.05 2.51
C THR A 37 18.15 11.85 1.70
N SER A 38 18.24 11.06 0.61
CA SER A 38 17.19 10.92 -0.40
C SER A 38 16.78 12.26 -1.01
N GLU A 39 17.76 13.16 -1.20
CA GLU A 39 17.56 14.49 -1.75
C GLU A 39 18.15 14.58 -3.17
N LEU A 40 17.35 15.11 -4.10
CA LEU A 40 17.75 15.43 -5.46
C LEU A 40 17.90 16.94 -5.58
N THR A 41 19.06 17.40 -6.04
CA THR A 41 19.29 18.80 -6.40
C THR A 41 19.72 18.89 -7.86
N ALA A 42 19.13 19.79 -8.64
CA ALA A 42 19.51 19.98 -10.03
C ALA A 42 19.31 21.42 -10.49
N SER A 43 20.10 21.82 -11.48
CA SER A 43 19.97 23.08 -12.21
C SER A 43 19.71 22.77 -13.67
N MET A 44 18.63 23.31 -14.23
CA MET A 44 18.12 22.92 -15.54
C MET A 44 17.72 24.13 -16.37
N THR A 45 17.78 23.98 -17.70
CA THR A 45 17.26 24.95 -18.67
C THR A 45 16.19 24.28 -19.52
N PHE A 46 15.05 24.96 -19.67
CA PHE A 46 13.92 24.41 -20.43
C PHE A 46 14.14 24.56 -21.94
N LEU A 47 13.93 23.48 -22.67
CA LEU A 47 14.07 23.41 -24.13
C LEU A 47 12.76 23.76 -24.84
N ALA A 48 11.62 23.56 -24.16
CA ALA A 48 10.28 23.82 -24.69
C ALA A 48 9.40 24.56 -23.68
N SER A 49 8.49 25.39 -24.20
CA SER A 49 7.42 26.03 -23.43
C SER A 49 6.14 25.19 -23.50
N GLY A 50 5.43 25.06 -22.39
CA GLY A 50 4.16 24.35 -22.38
C GLY A 50 3.74 23.86 -21.01
N LYS A 51 2.57 23.23 -20.96
CA LYS A 51 2.08 22.51 -19.78
C LYS A 51 2.23 21.01 -20.02
N PHE A 52 2.96 20.36 -19.13
CA PHE A 52 3.30 18.94 -19.19
C PHE A 52 2.77 18.25 -17.94
N ASP A 53 1.82 17.33 -18.11
CA ASP A 53 1.13 16.69 -16.98
C ASP A 53 1.86 15.46 -16.42
N LYS A 54 2.80 14.86 -17.18
CA LYS A 54 3.53 13.64 -16.78
C LYS A 54 5.02 13.72 -17.13
N VAL A 55 5.77 14.45 -16.30
CA VAL A 55 7.21 14.60 -16.47
C VAL A 55 7.97 13.64 -15.55
N LEU A 56 8.97 12.94 -16.10
CA LEU A 56 9.98 12.19 -15.33
C LEU A 56 11.28 12.98 -15.25
N ILE A 57 11.89 13.00 -14.06
CA ILE A 57 13.19 13.63 -13.83
C ILE A 57 14.24 12.52 -13.80
N ILE A 58 15.13 12.49 -14.78
CA ILE A 58 16.12 11.41 -14.92
C ILE A 58 17.50 11.98 -14.70
N ILE A 59 18.26 11.41 -13.77
CA ILE A 59 19.70 11.65 -13.64
C ILE A 59 20.42 10.55 -14.39
N LYS A 60 21.20 10.93 -15.40
CA LYS A 60 22.06 10.03 -16.16
C LYS A 60 23.51 10.22 -15.71
N SER A 61 24.05 9.19 -15.10
CA SER A 61 25.49 9.07 -14.84
C SER A 61 26.15 8.23 -15.94
N ARG A 62 27.48 7.99 -15.85
CA ARG A 62 28.22 7.26 -16.88
C ARG A 62 27.67 5.87 -17.19
N ASN A 63 27.24 5.15 -16.15
CA ASN A 63 26.84 3.74 -16.26
C ASN A 63 25.39 3.48 -15.85
N ASP A 64 24.76 4.41 -15.13
CA ASP A 64 23.48 4.18 -14.48
C ASP A 64 22.57 5.40 -14.63
N CYS A 65 21.27 5.14 -14.68
CA CYS A 65 20.22 6.15 -14.66
C CYS A 65 19.36 6.00 -13.40
N ILE A 66 18.96 7.13 -12.82
CA ILE A 66 18.06 7.20 -11.67
C ILE A 66 16.88 8.12 -11.97
N THR A 67 15.68 7.73 -11.56
CA THR A 67 14.53 8.64 -11.57
C THR A 67 13.72 8.52 -10.27
N PRO A 68 13.20 9.62 -9.69
CA PRO A 68 12.20 9.55 -8.64
C PRO A 68 10.99 8.72 -9.10
N PHE A 69 10.41 7.92 -8.20
CA PHE A 69 9.22 7.13 -8.51
C PHE A 69 7.94 8.00 -8.42
N VAL A 70 7.84 9.02 -9.27
CA VAL A 70 6.67 9.91 -9.37
C VAL A 70 6.65 10.63 -10.73
N PHE A 71 5.45 10.95 -11.21
CA PHE A 71 5.26 11.88 -12.32
C PHE A 71 4.97 13.29 -11.79
N TYR A 72 5.61 14.28 -12.40
CA TYR A 72 5.40 15.69 -12.05
C TYR A 72 4.51 16.39 -13.09
N ASN A 73 3.66 17.30 -12.62
CA ASN A 73 3.00 18.29 -13.46
C ASN A 73 3.83 19.56 -13.46
N LYS A 74 4.23 20.05 -14.63
CA LYS A 74 5.10 21.21 -14.79
C LYS A 74 4.56 22.11 -15.90
N THR A 75 4.53 23.41 -15.63
CA THR A 75 4.34 24.44 -16.67
C THR A 75 5.70 25.11 -16.86
N LEU A 76 6.25 25.00 -18.07
CA LEU A 76 7.61 25.39 -18.39
C LEU A 76 7.61 26.54 -19.40
N ILE A 77 8.65 27.37 -19.33
CA ILE A 77 8.90 28.48 -20.26
C ILE A 77 10.31 28.28 -20.81
N GLN A 78 10.42 28.16 -22.13
CA GLN A 78 11.68 27.93 -22.83
C GLN A 78 12.76 28.96 -22.44
N GLY A 79 13.98 28.47 -22.22
CA GLY A 79 15.14 29.28 -21.86
C GLY A 79 15.18 29.73 -20.39
N ALA A 80 14.12 29.55 -19.61
CA ALA A 80 14.16 29.89 -18.19
C ALA A 80 14.99 28.84 -17.41
N PRO A 81 15.94 29.27 -16.55
CA PRO A 81 16.63 28.37 -15.65
C PRO A 81 15.75 28.04 -14.43
N GLU A 82 15.78 26.78 -13.97
CA GLU A 82 15.15 26.33 -12.73
C GLU A 82 16.17 25.56 -11.89
N ASN A 83 16.30 25.93 -10.62
CA ASN A 83 16.98 25.13 -9.61
C ASN A 83 15.93 24.37 -8.81
N ILE A 84 16.06 23.04 -8.75
CA ILE A 84 15.12 22.17 -8.06
C ILE A 84 15.79 21.46 -6.89
N VAL A 85 15.01 21.26 -5.83
CA VAL A 85 15.35 20.42 -4.68
C VAL A 85 14.13 19.55 -4.38
N TYR A 86 14.30 18.23 -4.43
CA TYR A 86 13.23 17.27 -4.15
C TYR A 86 13.65 16.25 -3.09
N ASN A 87 12.77 16.04 -2.11
CA ASN A 87 12.87 14.93 -1.16
C ASN A 87 12.17 13.69 -1.75
N ILE A 88 12.96 12.67 -2.05
CA ILE A 88 12.53 11.46 -2.75
C ILE A 88 12.30 10.35 -1.72
N ARG A 89 11.16 9.67 -1.81
CA ARG A 89 10.85 8.53 -0.92
C ARG A 89 11.08 7.18 -1.58
N ALA A 90 11.14 7.16 -2.90
CA ALA A 90 11.41 5.98 -3.70
C ALA A 90 11.98 6.40 -5.06
N TYR A 91 12.92 5.64 -5.60
CA TYR A 91 13.56 5.91 -6.88
C TYR A 91 13.75 4.63 -7.69
N LEU A 92 13.69 4.76 -9.01
CA LEU A 92 14.08 3.71 -9.95
C LEU A 92 15.56 3.85 -10.31
N HIS A 93 16.18 2.72 -10.61
CA HIS A 93 17.56 2.60 -11.04
C HIS A 93 17.67 1.55 -12.15
N TRP A 94 18.38 1.87 -13.22
CA TRP A 94 18.67 0.96 -14.34
C TRP A 94 20.01 1.31 -14.98
N GLN A 95 20.58 0.37 -15.73
CA GLN A 95 21.87 0.57 -16.41
C GLN A 95 21.69 1.42 -17.68
N SER A 96 22.66 2.29 -17.93
CA SER A 96 22.74 3.13 -19.14
C SER A 96 23.63 2.47 -20.18
N THR A 97 23.11 1.48 -20.91
CA THR A 97 23.87 0.74 -21.93
C THR A 97 23.68 1.23 -23.37
N GLU A 98 22.63 2.03 -23.66
CA GLU A 98 22.26 2.44 -25.03
C GLU A 98 21.82 3.93 -25.15
N ALA A 99 21.62 4.41 -26.39
CA ALA A 99 21.17 5.76 -26.70
C ALA A 99 19.74 6.08 -26.20
N ASP A 100 18.84 5.08 -26.20
CA ASP A 100 17.44 5.21 -25.75
C ASP A 100 17.24 4.93 -24.25
N SER A 101 18.32 4.93 -23.46
CA SER A 101 18.27 4.55 -22.05
C SER A 101 17.31 5.38 -21.20
N LEU A 102 16.98 6.60 -21.61
CA LEU A 102 16.07 7.49 -20.88
C LEU A 102 14.60 7.03 -20.94
N THR A 103 14.19 6.31 -21.99
CA THR A 103 12.79 5.91 -22.17
C THR A 103 12.46 4.56 -21.52
N ILE A 104 13.47 3.84 -21.02
CA ILE A 104 13.35 2.51 -20.39
C ILE A 104 12.22 2.48 -19.32
N PRO A 105 12.09 3.46 -18.39
CA PRO A 105 10.99 3.46 -17.41
C PRO A 105 9.57 3.51 -18.00
N LEU A 106 9.42 3.94 -19.26
CA LEU A 106 8.15 4.04 -19.97
C LEU A 106 7.82 2.78 -20.77
N CYS A 107 8.75 1.82 -20.86
CA CYS A 107 8.54 0.55 -21.53
C CYS A 107 7.50 -0.33 -20.80
N LYS A 108 7.05 -1.35 -21.53
CA LYS A 108 6.09 -2.33 -21.05
C LYS A 108 6.79 -3.64 -20.74
N TYR A 109 6.48 -4.23 -19.59
CA TYR A 109 7.19 -5.40 -19.05
C TYR A 109 6.25 -6.56 -18.78
N SER A 110 6.69 -7.79 -19.02
CA SER A 110 5.86 -8.98 -18.81
C SER A 110 5.70 -9.37 -17.34
N ASN A 111 6.64 -8.96 -16.48
CA ASN A 111 6.68 -9.39 -15.09
C ASN A 111 7.13 -8.27 -14.14
N VAL A 112 6.80 -8.46 -12.86
CA VAL A 112 7.31 -7.69 -11.72
C VAL A 112 7.75 -8.67 -10.66
N HIS A 113 8.88 -8.41 -10.00
CA HIS A 113 9.36 -9.24 -8.90
C HIS A 113 9.54 -8.41 -7.64
N ILE A 114 9.10 -8.92 -6.49
CA ILE A 114 9.47 -8.40 -5.18
C ILE A 114 10.31 -9.47 -4.50
N THR A 115 11.52 -9.13 -4.11
CA THR A 115 12.43 -10.02 -3.41
C THR A 115 12.61 -9.55 -1.98
N ILE A 116 12.43 -10.47 -1.03
CA ILE A 116 12.59 -10.20 0.39
C ILE A 116 13.61 -11.17 1.00
N LEU A 117 14.27 -10.74 2.07
CA LEU A 117 15.12 -11.62 2.87
C LEU A 117 14.26 -12.61 3.67
N ALA A 118 14.69 -13.86 3.72
CA ALA A 118 14.00 -14.94 4.41
C ALA A 118 14.98 -15.85 5.16
N GLN A 119 14.44 -16.69 6.04
CA GLN A 119 15.15 -17.74 6.76
C GLN A 119 14.58 -19.09 6.32
N HIS A 120 15.44 -20.09 6.10
CA HIS A 120 14.98 -21.47 6.04
C HIS A 120 14.34 -21.86 7.38
N ALA A 121 13.35 -22.76 7.33
CA ALA A 121 13.07 -23.59 8.51
C ALA A 121 14.40 -24.24 8.94
N PRO A 122 14.68 -24.46 10.24
CA PRO A 122 15.91 -25.12 10.66
C PRO A 122 16.06 -26.42 9.85
N ASP A 123 17.06 -26.45 8.97
CA ASP A 123 17.33 -27.62 8.15
C ASP A 123 17.65 -28.78 9.09
N ASN A 124 17.17 -29.98 8.77
CA ASN A 124 17.63 -31.18 9.44
C ASN A 124 19.13 -31.33 9.13
N LEU A 125 19.97 -31.12 10.15
CA LEU A 125 21.37 -31.51 10.11
C LEU A 125 21.40 -33.04 10.04
N GLY A 126 21.76 -33.59 8.89
CA GLY A 126 22.10 -34.99 8.78
C GLY A 126 23.49 -35.17 9.38
N PHE A 127 23.60 -35.74 10.57
CA PHE A 127 24.91 -36.07 11.13
C PHE A 127 25.37 -37.41 10.57
N GLN A 128 26.52 -37.44 9.91
CA GLN A 128 27.21 -38.68 9.54
C GLN A 128 28.44 -38.84 10.42
N SER A 129 28.50 -39.95 11.13
CA SER A 129 29.65 -40.33 11.96
C SER A 129 30.65 -41.12 11.10
N HIS A 130 31.91 -40.71 11.11
CA HIS A 130 33.02 -41.43 10.50
C HIS A 130 34.16 -41.60 11.51
N ALA A 131 35.11 -42.49 11.22
CA ALA A 131 36.23 -42.82 12.11
C ALA A 131 37.10 -41.60 12.51
N ALA A 132 37.05 -40.51 11.74
CA ALA A 132 37.79 -39.26 11.99
C ALA A 132 36.95 -38.15 12.68
N GLY A 133 35.67 -38.40 12.98
CA GLY A 133 34.77 -37.44 13.65
C GLY A 133 33.35 -37.42 13.10
N MET A 134 32.50 -36.56 13.68
CA MET A 134 31.16 -36.28 13.16
C MET A 134 31.21 -35.18 12.10
N SER A 135 30.59 -35.43 10.95
CA SER A 135 30.35 -34.42 9.93
C SER A 135 28.86 -34.08 9.89
N GLY A 136 28.53 -32.78 9.87
CA GLY A 136 27.16 -32.29 9.67
C GLY A 136 26.91 -32.04 8.19
N GLN A 137 26.02 -32.81 7.57
CA GLN A 137 25.55 -32.58 6.22
C GLN A 137 24.32 -31.68 6.27
N PHE A 138 24.44 -30.48 5.69
CA PHE A 138 23.27 -29.66 5.37
C PHE A 138 22.48 -30.35 4.26
N ILE A 139 21.24 -30.78 4.55
CA ILE A 139 20.29 -31.20 3.52
C ILE A 139 19.71 -29.93 2.86
N LYS A 140 20.55 -29.15 2.18
CA LYS A 140 20.10 -27.97 1.42
C LYS A 140 19.36 -28.44 0.17
N ARG A 141 18.05 -28.58 0.25
CA ARG A 141 17.21 -28.47 -0.95
C ARG A 141 16.91 -27.00 -1.19
N ALA A 142 17.78 -26.28 -1.89
CA ALA A 142 17.30 -25.11 -2.61
C ALA A 142 18.12 -24.86 -3.88
N VAL A 143 17.71 -25.60 -4.89
CA VAL A 143 17.47 -25.04 -6.23
C VAL A 143 16.23 -24.15 -6.12
N SER A 144 16.11 -23.09 -6.92
CA SER A 144 14.92 -22.21 -6.93
C SER A 144 13.63 -23.05 -6.92
N THR A 145 12.94 -23.06 -5.77
CA THR A 145 11.79 -23.94 -5.56
C THR A 145 10.55 -23.08 -5.53
N LYS A 146 9.62 -23.37 -6.42
CA LYS A 146 8.29 -22.75 -6.42
C LYS A 146 7.52 -23.27 -5.21
N LEU A 147 7.20 -22.38 -4.26
CA LEU A 147 6.49 -22.70 -3.03
C LEU A 147 4.97 -22.73 -3.26
N ASP A 148 4.45 -21.69 -3.90
CA ASP A 148 3.02 -21.49 -4.11
C ASP A 148 2.79 -20.65 -5.37
N SER A 149 1.64 -20.81 -6.01
CA SER A 149 1.23 -20.00 -7.16
C SER A 149 -0.25 -20.12 -7.43
N SER A 150 -0.84 -18.99 -7.79
CA SER A 150 -2.23 -18.92 -8.21
C SER A 150 -2.40 -17.93 -9.35
N ILE A 151 -3.49 -18.08 -10.08
CA ILE A 151 -3.91 -17.17 -11.15
C ILE A 151 -5.34 -16.73 -10.83
N HIS A 152 -5.55 -15.43 -10.73
CA HIS A 152 -6.88 -14.84 -10.57
C HIS A 152 -7.13 -13.85 -11.69
N ARG A 153 -8.15 -14.10 -12.53
CA ARG A 153 -8.58 -13.21 -13.62
C ARG A 153 -7.42 -12.78 -14.55
N GLY A 154 -6.49 -13.69 -14.81
CA GLY A 154 -5.31 -13.50 -15.66
C GLY A 154 -4.07 -12.97 -14.92
N VAL A 155 -4.20 -12.46 -13.68
CA VAL A 155 -3.07 -12.06 -12.84
C VAL A 155 -2.53 -13.28 -12.12
N ARG A 156 -1.28 -13.65 -12.40
CA ARG A 156 -0.55 -14.71 -11.74
C ARG A 156 0.33 -14.13 -10.64
N ALA A 157 0.24 -14.70 -9.45
CA ALA A 157 1.23 -14.53 -8.38
C ALA A 157 1.93 -15.86 -8.16
N SER A 158 3.26 -15.87 -8.13
CA SER A 158 4.09 -17.05 -7.88
C SER A 158 5.15 -16.72 -6.85
N ILE A 159 5.40 -17.64 -5.93
CA ILE A 159 6.29 -17.41 -4.80
C ILE A 159 7.39 -18.47 -4.86
N PHE A 160 8.63 -18.03 -4.89
CA PHE A 160 9.80 -18.89 -5.02
C PHE A 160 10.73 -18.71 -3.83
N ALA A 161 11.27 -19.80 -3.31
CA ALA A 161 12.43 -19.78 -2.43
C ALA A 161 13.71 -19.84 -3.27
N GLY A 162 14.73 -19.10 -2.85
CA GLY A 162 16.06 -19.15 -3.47
C GLY A 162 17.15 -18.63 -2.54
N TYR A 163 18.36 -18.57 -3.08
CA TYR A 163 19.53 -18.01 -2.39
C TYR A 163 20.20 -16.92 -3.22
N VAL A 164 20.82 -15.98 -2.53
CA VAL A 164 21.80 -15.06 -3.11
C VAL A 164 23.10 -15.19 -2.34
N THR A 165 24.21 -15.27 -3.07
CA THR A 165 25.56 -15.25 -2.49
C THR A 165 25.96 -13.81 -2.23
N LYS A 166 26.21 -13.49 -0.96
CA LYS A 166 26.86 -12.25 -0.55
C LYS A 166 28.35 -12.52 -0.41
N ILE A 167 29.16 -11.83 -1.20
CA ILE A 167 30.62 -11.88 -1.09
C ILE A 167 31.04 -10.81 -0.08
N ASN A 168 31.60 -11.23 1.04
CA ASN A 168 32.15 -10.32 2.04
C ASN A 168 33.59 -9.99 1.63
N SER A 169 33.86 -8.71 1.35
CA SER A 169 35.23 -8.25 1.10
C SER A 169 36.07 -8.47 2.36
N SER A 170 37.28 -9.01 2.19
CA SER A 170 38.24 -9.52 3.18
C SER A 170 38.73 -8.59 4.31
N GLN A 171 38.05 -7.46 4.57
CA GLN A 171 38.43 -6.49 5.59
C GLN A 171 37.67 -6.64 6.92
N VAL A 172 36.66 -7.52 6.99
CA VAL A 172 36.00 -7.86 8.26
C VAL A 172 36.71 -9.11 8.81
N ARG A 173 37.64 -8.92 9.75
CA ARG A 173 38.13 -10.05 10.56
C ARG A 173 36.90 -10.68 11.23
N ASP A 174 36.76 -11.98 11.10
CA ASP A 174 35.77 -12.85 11.75
C ASP A 174 34.44 -13.16 10.99
N GLU A 175 34.21 -12.66 9.78
CA GLU A 175 33.07 -13.10 8.93
C GLU A 175 33.52 -14.00 7.76
N PRO A 176 32.76 -15.06 7.41
CA PRO A 176 33.09 -15.91 6.28
C PRO A 176 33.09 -15.10 4.97
N PRO A 177 34.00 -15.40 4.02
CA PRO A 177 34.20 -14.62 2.80
C PRO A 177 32.99 -14.67 1.85
N ILE A 178 32.13 -15.68 1.98
CA ILE A 178 30.90 -15.84 1.19
C ILE A 178 29.78 -16.32 2.12
N GLN A 179 28.67 -15.58 2.16
CA GLN A 179 27.46 -15.94 2.89
C GLN A 179 26.33 -16.24 1.90
N LEU A 180 25.55 -17.28 2.17
CA LEU A 180 24.32 -17.59 1.41
C LEU A 180 23.13 -17.01 2.17
N ASP A 181 22.56 -15.95 1.64
CA ASP A 181 21.34 -15.35 2.18
C ASP A 181 20.14 -15.97 1.48
N SER A 182 19.15 -16.39 2.27
CA SER A 182 17.93 -17.01 1.74
C SER A 182 16.93 -15.93 1.40
N GLN A 183 16.18 -16.13 0.32
CA GLN A 183 15.27 -15.13 -0.21
C GLN A 183 13.94 -15.75 -0.63
N LEU A 184 12.88 -14.94 -0.50
CA LEU A 184 11.60 -15.21 -1.11
C LEU A 184 11.39 -14.22 -2.26
N ARG A 185 11.12 -14.75 -3.45
CA ARG A 185 10.80 -13.97 -4.65
C ARG A 185 9.33 -14.12 -4.98
N TYR A 186 8.61 -13.02 -4.93
CA TYR A 186 7.22 -12.89 -5.34
C TYR A 186 7.19 -12.37 -6.77
N SER A 187 6.81 -13.24 -7.71
CA SER A 187 6.71 -12.93 -9.12
C SER A 187 5.26 -12.70 -9.53
N PHE A 188 5.01 -11.57 -10.18
CA PHE A 188 3.73 -11.19 -10.74
C PHE A 188 3.83 -11.19 -12.26
N ALA A 189 2.86 -11.82 -12.92
CA ALA A 189 2.71 -11.80 -14.37
C ALA A 189 1.24 -11.58 -14.71
N TYR A 190 0.96 -10.86 -15.80
CA TYR A 190 -0.41 -10.68 -16.27
C TYR A 190 -0.57 -11.17 -17.70
N GLN A 191 -1.50 -12.11 -17.90
CA GLN A 191 -1.65 -12.80 -19.20
C GLN A 191 -2.13 -11.88 -20.32
N LYS A 192 -2.88 -10.82 -20.01
CA LYS A 192 -3.53 -9.97 -21.01
C LYS A 192 -2.77 -8.68 -21.32
N HIS A 193 -2.11 -8.09 -20.33
CA HIS A 193 -1.42 -6.81 -20.48
C HIS A 193 -0.06 -6.84 -19.81
N ALA A 194 0.87 -6.07 -20.38
CA ALA A 194 2.17 -5.83 -19.78
C ALA A 194 2.09 -4.74 -18.69
N PHE A 195 2.97 -4.85 -17.70
CA PHE A 195 3.15 -3.87 -16.64
C PHE A 195 3.88 -2.62 -17.14
N SER A 196 3.62 -1.52 -16.46
CA SER A 196 4.28 -0.23 -16.65
C SER A 196 4.62 0.37 -15.29
N PHE A 197 5.34 1.49 -15.31
CA PHE A 197 5.68 2.31 -14.14
C PHE A 197 4.57 2.39 -13.09
N ASN A 198 3.35 2.76 -13.48
CA ASN A 198 2.22 2.92 -12.56
C ASN A 198 1.78 1.61 -11.88
N ASN A 199 2.04 0.46 -12.50
CA ASN A 199 1.68 -0.83 -11.93
C ASN A 199 2.57 -1.21 -10.74
N LEU A 200 3.80 -0.69 -10.65
CA LEU A 200 4.69 -0.99 -9.52
C LEU A 200 4.11 -0.53 -8.18
N GLY A 201 3.55 0.68 -8.13
CA GLY A 201 2.90 1.19 -6.92
C GLY A 201 1.70 0.32 -6.51
N ASN A 202 0.90 -0.11 -7.48
CA ASN A 202 -0.25 -0.98 -7.24
C ASN A 202 0.15 -2.37 -6.75
N ILE A 203 1.22 -2.95 -7.31
CA ILE A 203 1.77 -4.24 -6.85
C ILE A 203 2.35 -4.10 -5.45
N LEU A 204 3.04 -2.99 -5.13
CA LEU A 204 3.56 -2.74 -3.80
C LEU A 204 2.45 -2.61 -2.76
N LEU A 205 1.37 -1.88 -3.08
CA LEU A 205 0.18 -1.79 -2.21
C LEU A 205 -0.45 -3.17 -1.98
N ALA A 206 -0.58 -3.98 -3.03
CA ALA A 206 -1.08 -5.34 -2.92
C ALA A 206 -0.18 -6.21 -2.01
N PHE A 207 1.14 -6.10 -2.18
CA PHE A 207 2.11 -6.82 -1.36
C PHE A 207 2.08 -6.40 0.11
N GLN A 208 1.98 -5.09 0.39
CA GLN A 208 1.86 -4.57 1.74
C GLN A 208 0.55 -5.03 2.40
N LEU A 209 -0.58 -4.99 1.69
CA LEU A 209 -1.86 -5.50 2.21
C LEU A 209 -1.79 -7.00 2.51
N TYR A 210 -1.20 -7.77 1.59
CA TYR A 210 -0.92 -9.19 1.78
C TYR A 210 -0.06 -9.43 3.03
N TRP A 211 1.00 -8.66 3.22
CA TRP A 211 1.88 -8.79 4.39
C TRP A 211 1.11 -8.52 5.68
N THR A 212 0.35 -7.42 5.74
CA THR A 212 -0.49 -7.10 6.91
C THR A 212 -1.59 -8.13 7.16
N SER A 213 -2.04 -8.85 6.13
CA SER A 213 -3.11 -9.84 6.31
C SER A 213 -2.55 -11.12 6.92
N PHE A 214 -1.44 -11.64 6.39
CA PHE A 214 -0.97 -12.99 6.69
C PHE A 214 0.32 -13.06 7.53
N PHE A 215 1.15 -12.01 7.53
CA PHE A 215 2.51 -12.02 8.11
C PHE A 215 2.78 -10.84 9.04
N ASP A 216 1.75 -10.19 9.59
CA ASP A 216 1.87 -8.96 10.40
C ASP A 216 2.64 -9.12 11.72
N SER A 217 2.89 -10.36 12.16
CA SER A 217 3.77 -10.66 13.29
C SER A 217 5.24 -10.85 12.88
N THR A 218 5.58 -10.66 11.61
CA THR A 218 6.90 -10.96 11.05
C THR A 218 7.51 -9.71 10.42
N ASP A 219 8.73 -9.37 10.83
CA ASP A 219 9.50 -8.32 10.17
C ASP A 219 9.88 -8.77 8.75
N CYS A 220 9.76 -7.86 7.79
CA CYS A 220 10.16 -8.06 6.40
C CYS A 220 11.14 -6.98 5.98
N THR A 221 12.20 -7.38 5.26
CA THR A 221 13.07 -6.43 4.56
C THR A 221 12.97 -6.71 3.07
N ILE A 222 12.45 -5.73 2.33
CA ILE A 222 12.40 -5.76 0.88
C ILE A 222 13.81 -5.46 0.36
N ASP A 223 14.40 -6.44 -0.30
CA ASP A 223 15.75 -6.32 -0.86
C ASP A 223 15.71 -5.59 -2.21
N SER A 224 14.79 -6.00 -3.09
CA SER A 224 14.59 -5.37 -4.39
C SER A 224 13.15 -5.50 -4.88
N ILE A 225 12.73 -4.52 -5.67
CA ILE A 225 11.51 -4.58 -6.48
C ILE A 225 11.96 -4.37 -7.92
N GLN A 226 11.68 -5.33 -8.80
CA GLN A 226 12.13 -5.32 -10.19
C GLN A 226 10.93 -5.24 -11.14
N LEU A 227 11.05 -4.41 -12.18
CA LEU A 227 10.14 -4.35 -13.32
C LEU A 227 10.89 -4.89 -14.54
N GLY A 228 10.50 -6.07 -15.03
CA GLY A 228 11.37 -6.81 -15.94
C GLY A 228 12.68 -7.19 -15.26
N ASP A 229 13.71 -7.35 -16.10
CA ASP A 229 15.09 -7.57 -15.65
C ASP A 229 15.91 -6.27 -15.65
N ASP A 230 15.33 -5.17 -16.16
CA ASP A 230 16.07 -3.94 -16.48
C ASP A 230 15.98 -2.86 -15.39
N ILE A 231 14.87 -2.78 -14.65
CA ILE A 231 14.60 -1.68 -13.72
C ILE A 231 14.45 -2.19 -12.29
N CYS A 232 15.18 -1.57 -11.36
CA CYS A 232 15.03 -1.78 -9.92
C CYS A 232 14.43 -0.55 -9.23
N LEU A 233 13.35 -0.74 -8.46
CA LEU A 233 12.77 0.24 -7.55
C LEU A 233 13.37 0.08 -6.15
N TYR A 234 13.87 1.19 -5.60
CA TYR A 234 14.38 1.30 -4.25
C TYR A 234 13.48 2.20 -3.40
N LEU A 235 13.20 1.74 -2.19
CA LEU A 235 12.41 2.47 -1.20
C LEU A 235 13.33 3.09 -0.15
N ALA A 236 13.06 4.33 0.28
CA ALA A 236 13.78 4.96 1.38
C ALA A 236 13.64 4.15 2.69
N ASN A 237 12.46 3.56 2.92
CA ASN A 237 12.22 2.58 3.97
C ASN A 237 11.78 1.23 3.39
N PRO A 238 12.69 0.24 3.27
CA PRO A 238 12.36 -1.08 2.73
C PRO A 238 11.79 -2.05 3.79
N HIS A 239 11.59 -1.60 5.03
CA HIS A 239 11.22 -2.47 6.14
C HIS A 239 9.72 -2.44 6.41
N LEU A 240 9.08 -3.62 6.43
CA LEU A 240 7.73 -3.81 6.95
C LEU A 240 7.86 -4.46 8.33
N TYR A 241 7.76 -3.66 9.39
CA TYR A 241 7.92 -4.14 10.75
C TYR A 241 6.67 -4.84 11.26
N ALA A 242 6.88 -5.89 12.06
CA ALA A 242 5.83 -6.56 12.80
C ALA A 242 5.09 -5.56 13.70
N LEU A 243 3.79 -5.79 13.92
CA LEU A 243 2.97 -4.93 14.77
C LEU A 243 3.50 -4.84 16.21
N SER A 244 3.97 -5.97 16.72
CA SER A 244 4.54 -6.08 18.05
C SER A 244 5.66 -7.10 18.10
N THR A 245 6.78 -6.70 18.69
CA THR A 245 7.91 -7.59 19.01
C THR A 245 7.68 -8.39 20.29
N SER A 246 6.66 -8.07 21.08
CA SER A 246 6.31 -8.79 22.32
C SER A 246 5.35 -9.96 22.09
N SER A 247 4.85 -10.14 20.86
CA SER A 247 3.98 -11.28 20.54
C SER A 247 4.76 -12.60 20.56
N PRO A 248 4.20 -13.70 21.10
CA PRO A 248 4.82 -15.03 20.99
C PRO A 248 4.95 -15.51 19.53
N SER A 249 4.10 -14.98 18.64
CA SER A 249 4.16 -15.22 17.20
C SER A 249 5.16 -14.31 16.46
N TYR A 250 5.88 -13.44 17.17
CA TYR A 250 6.85 -12.53 16.57
C TYR A 250 8.01 -13.29 15.91
N ARG A 251 8.42 -12.83 14.73
CA ARG A 251 9.62 -13.29 14.03
C ARG A 251 10.35 -12.11 13.41
N SER A 252 11.66 -12.07 13.56
CA SER A 252 12.52 -11.01 12.99
C SER A 252 12.84 -11.21 11.50
N ILE A 253 12.62 -12.43 10.97
CA ILE A 253 12.86 -12.80 9.57
C ILE A 253 11.76 -13.79 9.16
N PRO A 254 11.20 -13.68 7.94
CA PRO A 254 10.16 -14.59 7.48
C PRO A 254 10.72 -15.98 7.22
N ARG A 255 9.98 -17.00 7.66
CA ARG A 255 10.32 -18.40 7.41
C ARG A 255 9.75 -18.84 6.08
N ILE A 256 10.53 -19.61 5.33
CA ILE A 256 10.03 -20.31 4.15
C ILE A 256 8.98 -21.34 4.61
N GLN A 257 7.75 -21.21 4.10
CA GLN A 257 6.63 -22.10 4.38
C GLN A 257 6.05 -22.64 3.08
N SER A 258 5.38 -23.79 3.13
CA SER A 258 4.73 -24.40 1.96
C SER A 258 3.46 -23.67 1.54
N HIS A 259 2.75 -23.03 2.47
CA HIS A 259 1.52 -22.30 2.19
C HIS A 259 1.78 -20.80 2.28
N MET A 260 1.89 -20.14 1.13
CA MET A 260 2.24 -18.72 1.03
C MET A 260 1.08 -17.88 0.49
N HIS A 261 -0.16 -18.38 0.62
CA HIS A 261 -1.40 -17.67 0.27
C HIS A 261 -1.38 -16.97 -1.11
N ALA A 262 -0.77 -17.61 -2.13
CA ALA A 262 -0.60 -17.00 -3.45
C ALA A 262 -1.94 -16.64 -4.12
N ASN A 263 -3.02 -17.36 -3.78
CA ASN A 263 -4.37 -17.03 -4.25
C ASN A 263 -4.84 -15.65 -3.77
N SER A 264 -4.71 -15.37 -2.47
CA SER A 264 -5.08 -14.07 -1.90
C SER A 264 -4.20 -12.97 -2.44
N LEU A 265 -2.90 -13.22 -2.62
CA LEU A 265 -1.98 -12.29 -3.26
C LEU A 265 -2.37 -11.97 -4.71
N ALA A 266 -2.75 -12.97 -5.51
CA ALA A 266 -3.22 -12.76 -6.88
C ALA A 266 -4.51 -11.93 -6.94
N LYS A 267 -5.46 -12.18 -6.02
CA LYS A 267 -6.70 -11.39 -5.90
C LYS A 267 -6.42 -9.93 -5.48
N MET A 268 -5.53 -9.71 -4.51
CA MET A 268 -5.12 -8.38 -4.07
C MET A 268 -4.40 -7.62 -5.20
N ALA A 269 -3.51 -8.29 -5.93
CA ALA A 269 -2.83 -7.72 -7.09
C ALA A 269 -3.83 -7.32 -8.18
N TYR A 270 -4.78 -8.19 -8.53
CA TYR A 270 -5.85 -7.86 -9.49
C TYR A 270 -6.68 -6.65 -9.02
N PHE A 271 -7.03 -6.60 -7.74
CA PHE A 271 -7.78 -5.49 -7.15
C PHE A 271 -7.08 -4.14 -7.33
N PHE A 272 -5.79 -4.05 -6.98
CA PHE A 272 -5.05 -2.79 -7.07
C PHE A 272 -4.64 -2.44 -8.50
N LEU A 273 -4.26 -3.43 -9.31
CA LEU A 273 -3.94 -3.22 -10.73
C LEU A 273 -5.15 -2.67 -11.49
N ASN A 274 -6.35 -3.12 -11.14
CA ASN A 274 -7.62 -2.71 -11.75
C ASN A 274 -7.55 -2.63 -13.30
N PRO A 275 -7.20 -3.73 -13.98
CA PRO A 275 -6.93 -3.70 -15.42
C PRO A 275 -8.14 -3.26 -16.26
N GLY A 276 -9.36 -3.50 -15.77
CA GLY A 276 -10.60 -3.06 -16.42
C GLY A 276 -11.06 -1.65 -16.05
N HIS A 277 -10.25 -0.88 -15.30
CA HIS A 277 -10.58 0.47 -14.80
C HIS A 277 -11.97 0.55 -14.13
N HIS A 278 -12.34 -0.50 -13.41
CA HIS A 278 -13.60 -0.55 -12.70
C HIS A 278 -13.57 0.44 -11.53
N LYS A 279 -14.57 1.34 -11.45
CA LYS A 279 -14.69 2.33 -10.35
C LYS A 279 -14.70 1.71 -8.94
N LYS A 280 -14.98 0.42 -8.85
CA LYS A 280 -15.07 -0.36 -7.59
C LYS A 280 -13.76 -0.98 -7.15
N LEU A 281 -12.73 -0.95 -7.99
CA LEU A 281 -11.41 -1.53 -7.73
C LEU A 281 -10.35 -0.42 -7.79
N GLY A 282 -9.13 -0.74 -7.36
CA GLY A 282 -8.01 0.19 -7.31
C GLY A 282 -8.04 1.08 -6.05
N SER A 283 -6.93 1.77 -5.82
CA SER A 283 -6.70 2.64 -4.65
C SER A 283 -7.69 3.80 -4.54
N SER A 284 -8.23 4.28 -5.66
CA SER A 284 -9.21 5.38 -5.71
C SER A 284 -10.65 4.96 -5.38
N SER A 285 -10.93 3.65 -5.27
CA SER A 285 -12.25 3.17 -4.84
C SER A 285 -12.43 3.33 -3.33
N LYS A 286 -13.68 3.33 -2.83
CA LYS A 286 -13.93 3.40 -1.38
C LYS A 286 -13.25 2.26 -0.59
N ILE A 287 -13.28 1.04 -1.14
CA ILE A 287 -12.59 -0.13 -0.56
C ILE A 287 -11.07 0.06 -0.68
N GLY A 288 -10.59 0.53 -1.82
CA GLY A 288 -9.16 0.82 -2.02
C GLY A 288 -8.63 1.85 -1.05
N LEU A 289 -9.41 2.91 -0.78
CA LEU A 289 -9.09 3.92 0.22
C LEU A 289 -9.06 3.33 1.63
N ALA A 290 -9.95 2.40 1.96
CA ALA A 290 -9.90 1.68 3.22
C ALA A 290 -8.59 0.88 3.35
N PHE A 291 -8.20 0.15 2.31
CA PHE A 291 -6.94 -0.58 2.30
C PHE A 291 -5.71 0.33 2.36
N SER A 292 -5.69 1.42 1.58
CA SER A 292 -4.60 2.41 1.62
C SER A 292 -4.45 3.01 3.02
N ARG A 293 -5.55 3.36 3.69
CA ARG A 293 -5.52 3.85 5.08
C ARG A 293 -5.03 2.80 6.07
N LEU A 294 -5.38 1.53 5.88
CA LEU A 294 -4.88 0.42 6.70
C LEU A 294 -3.36 0.22 6.53
N ILE A 295 -2.88 0.28 5.28
CA ILE A 295 -1.45 0.20 4.95
C ILE A 295 -0.70 1.41 5.55
N ASP A 296 -1.23 2.61 5.36
CA ASP A 296 -0.66 3.84 5.90
C ASP A 296 -0.58 3.79 7.42
N TYR A 297 -1.64 3.35 8.09
CA TYR A 297 -1.64 3.14 9.54
C TYR A 297 -0.49 2.21 9.99
N ARG A 298 -0.18 1.18 9.20
CA ARG A 298 0.83 0.17 9.56
C ARG A 298 2.26 0.55 9.23
N PHE A 299 2.51 1.17 8.10
CA PHE A 299 3.88 1.34 7.59
C PHE A 299 4.30 2.80 7.40
N ARG A 300 3.42 3.78 7.62
CA ARG A 300 3.81 5.19 7.52
C ARG A 300 4.72 5.57 8.68
N THR A 301 5.89 6.10 8.36
CA THR A 301 6.85 6.62 9.33
C THR A 301 6.22 7.73 10.15
N SER A 302 6.23 7.55 11.48
CA SER A 302 5.72 8.45 12.50
C SER A 302 6.11 9.92 12.28
N SER A 303 5.13 10.77 11.98
CA SER A 303 5.21 12.21 12.25
C SER A 303 4.05 12.61 13.15
N ASN A 304 4.33 12.65 14.46
CA ASN A 304 3.75 13.52 15.49
C ASN A 304 2.22 13.59 15.73
N ALA A 305 1.39 12.74 15.13
CA ALA A 305 -0.02 12.65 15.54
C ALA A 305 -0.50 11.20 15.59
N VAL A 306 -0.35 10.55 16.75
CA VAL A 306 -1.04 9.28 17.07
C VAL A 306 -2.55 9.39 16.78
N HIS A 307 -3.13 10.58 16.95
CA HIS A 307 -4.50 10.91 16.56
C HIS A 307 -4.79 10.76 15.06
N MET A 308 -3.86 11.09 14.17
CA MET A 308 -4.02 10.88 12.71
C MET A 308 -4.01 9.39 12.35
N ASN A 309 -3.31 8.56 13.12
CA ASN A 309 -3.25 7.11 12.91
C ASN A 309 -4.58 6.45 13.29
N ILE A 310 -5.16 6.79 14.44
CA ILE A 310 -6.47 6.24 14.88
C ILE A 310 -7.59 6.71 13.96
N THR A 311 -7.57 7.98 13.55
CA THR A 311 -8.51 8.55 12.58
C THR A 311 -8.46 7.80 11.24
N SER A 312 -7.26 7.38 10.81
CA SER A 312 -7.10 6.57 9.60
C SER A 312 -7.80 5.21 9.70
N LEU A 313 -7.75 4.55 10.86
CA LEU A 313 -8.48 3.30 11.08
C LEU A 313 -10.00 3.49 11.11
N ILE A 314 -10.50 4.52 11.80
CA ILE A 314 -11.94 4.83 11.85
C ILE A 314 -12.47 5.09 10.44
N PHE A 315 -11.76 5.91 9.66
CA PHE A 315 -12.16 6.18 8.28
C PHE A 315 -11.95 5.00 7.33
N ALA A 316 -11.00 4.10 7.61
CA ALA A 316 -10.88 2.84 6.90
C ALA A 316 -12.13 1.98 7.15
N LEU A 317 -12.56 1.81 8.40
CA LEU A 317 -13.76 1.06 8.76
C LEU A 317 -15.01 1.63 8.08
N GLN A 318 -15.19 2.94 8.13
CA GLN A 318 -16.30 3.61 7.46
C GLN A 318 -16.29 3.37 5.95
N SER A 319 -15.16 3.61 5.29
CA SER A 319 -15.07 3.47 3.83
C SER A 319 -15.29 2.02 3.39
N PHE A 320 -14.81 1.06 4.18
CA PHE A 320 -15.01 -0.36 3.95
C PHE A 320 -16.48 -0.75 4.09
N ALA A 321 -17.09 -0.42 5.24
CA ALA A 321 -18.47 -0.75 5.55
C ALA A 321 -19.44 -0.15 4.53
N GLU A 322 -19.30 1.14 4.23
CA GLU A 322 -20.15 1.83 3.25
C GLU A 322 -20.03 1.19 1.87
N ALA A 323 -18.83 0.82 1.42
CA ALA A 323 -18.64 0.25 0.09
C ALA A 323 -19.24 -1.16 -0.06
N VAL A 324 -19.15 -1.98 0.99
CA VAL A 324 -19.79 -3.30 1.01
C VAL A 324 -21.31 -3.14 1.08
N ALA A 325 -21.80 -2.25 1.94
CA ALA A 325 -23.22 -1.99 2.12
C ALA A 325 -23.88 -1.41 0.87
N GLU A 326 -23.26 -0.43 0.20
CA GLU A 326 -23.79 0.12 -1.06
C GLU A 326 -24.05 -0.96 -2.11
N ARG A 327 -23.18 -1.98 -2.19
CA ARG A 327 -23.36 -3.11 -3.11
C ARG A 327 -24.52 -4.00 -2.69
N GLU A 328 -24.60 -4.35 -1.41
CA GLU A 328 -25.63 -5.24 -0.90
C GLU A 328 -27.02 -4.58 -0.87
N VAL A 329 -27.11 -3.33 -0.44
CA VAL A 329 -28.35 -2.51 -0.48
C VAL A 329 -28.81 -2.33 -1.92
N SER A 330 -27.90 -2.03 -2.86
CA SER A 330 -28.26 -1.95 -4.29
C SER A 330 -28.78 -3.28 -4.84
N ARG A 331 -28.35 -4.42 -4.29
CA ARG A 331 -28.82 -5.76 -4.68
C ARG A 331 -30.19 -6.05 -4.08
N GLN A 332 -30.37 -5.76 -2.79
CA GLN A 332 -31.63 -5.96 -2.05
C GLN A 332 -32.75 -5.07 -2.59
N ASN A 333 -32.46 -3.81 -2.90
CA ASN A 333 -33.45 -2.84 -3.34
C ASN A 333 -33.80 -2.93 -4.82
N ARG A 334 -33.28 -3.90 -5.59
CA ARG A 334 -33.59 -4.03 -7.03
C ARG A 334 -35.10 -4.17 -7.29
N SER A 335 -35.80 -4.92 -6.46
CA SER A 335 -37.25 -5.15 -6.58
C SER A 335 -38.08 -3.96 -6.12
N ALA A 336 -37.67 -3.27 -5.06
CA ALA A 336 -38.41 -2.14 -4.47
C ALA A 336 -38.12 -0.78 -5.13
N LYS A 337 -37.03 -0.67 -5.92
CA LYS A 337 -36.56 0.59 -6.49
C LYS A 337 -37.61 1.34 -7.31
N GLN A 338 -38.36 0.64 -8.15
CA GLN A 338 -39.39 1.28 -8.99
C GLN A 338 -40.52 1.87 -8.14
N GLN A 339 -40.95 1.14 -7.10
CA GLN A 339 -41.96 1.62 -6.17
C GLN A 339 -41.47 2.87 -5.41
N THR A 340 -40.25 2.85 -4.88
CA THR A 340 -39.69 4.01 -4.18
C THR A 340 -39.55 5.24 -5.09
N ILE A 341 -39.17 5.06 -6.36
CA ILE A 341 -39.11 6.16 -7.33
C ILE A 341 -40.52 6.72 -7.56
N HIS A 342 -41.51 5.85 -7.75
CA HIS A 342 -42.90 6.27 -7.94
C HIS A 342 -43.46 7.03 -6.72
N ASP A 343 -43.09 6.63 -5.50
CA ASP A 343 -43.48 7.34 -4.29
C ASP A 343 -42.78 8.71 -4.17
N ILE A 344 -41.51 8.82 -4.60
CA ILE A 344 -40.80 10.11 -4.70
C ILE A 344 -41.49 11.04 -5.71
N GLU A 345 -41.88 10.52 -6.88
CA GLU A 345 -42.63 11.27 -7.90
C GLU A 345 -43.92 11.85 -7.33
N LYS A 346 -44.69 11.06 -6.57
CA LYS A 346 -45.92 11.54 -5.92
C LYS A 346 -45.66 12.67 -4.94
N VAL A 347 -44.62 12.56 -4.11
CA VAL A 347 -44.25 13.60 -3.15
C VAL A 347 -43.78 14.87 -3.86
N LEU A 348 -42.96 14.74 -4.90
CA LEU A 348 -42.52 15.89 -5.70
C LEU A 348 -43.68 16.56 -6.44
N ALA A 349 -44.64 15.80 -6.96
CA ALA A 349 -45.84 16.34 -7.57
C ALA A 349 -46.70 17.12 -6.56
N ALA A 350 -46.83 16.62 -5.34
CA ALA A 350 -47.52 17.33 -4.26
C ALA A 350 -46.78 18.63 -3.89
N ILE A 351 -45.45 18.62 -3.76
CA ILE A 351 -44.66 19.83 -3.49
C ILE A 351 -44.79 20.85 -4.64
N LYS A 352 -44.81 20.39 -5.90
CA LYS A 352 -45.06 21.25 -7.06
C LYS A 352 -46.44 21.90 -7.04
N SER A 353 -47.46 21.23 -6.50
CA SER A 353 -48.81 21.80 -6.38
C SER A 353 -48.90 22.98 -5.41
N ILE A 354 -47.98 23.08 -4.44
CA ILE A 354 -47.87 24.19 -3.47
C ILE A 354 -46.69 25.12 -3.79
N GLU A 355 -46.02 24.92 -4.93
CA GLU A 355 -44.87 25.71 -5.39
C GLU A 355 -45.09 27.24 -5.39
N PRO A 356 -46.27 27.77 -5.76
CA PRO A 356 -46.51 29.22 -5.73
C PRO A 356 -46.51 29.82 -4.32
N GLU A 357 -46.66 28.99 -3.28
CA GLU A 357 -46.75 29.40 -1.88
C GLU A 357 -45.41 29.24 -1.13
N LEU A 358 -44.40 28.65 -1.78
CA LEU A 358 -43.09 28.41 -1.20
C LEU A 358 -42.11 29.54 -1.54
N ALA A 359 -41.34 29.97 -0.56
CA ALA A 359 -40.19 30.85 -0.81
C ALA A 359 -39.16 30.16 -1.72
N ASP A 360 -38.52 30.91 -2.60
CA ASP A 360 -37.62 30.38 -3.64
C ASP A 360 -36.52 29.45 -3.08
N ASN A 361 -35.94 29.81 -1.93
CA ASN A 361 -34.93 29.02 -1.24
C ASN A 361 -35.46 27.68 -0.69
N VAL A 362 -36.72 27.63 -0.28
CA VAL A 362 -37.40 26.41 0.19
C VAL A 362 -37.75 25.53 -0.99
N ARG A 363 -38.25 26.13 -2.07
CA ARG A 363 -38.53 25.44 -3.34
C ARG A 363 -37.28 24.76 -3.88
N ASP A 364 -36.17 25.48 -3.99
CA ASP A 364 -34.90 24.96 -4.53
C ASP A 364 -34.28 23.87 -3.65
N PHE A 365 -34.55 23.91 -2.33
CA PHE A 365 -34.09 22.89 -1.40
C PHE A 365 -34.83 21.56 -1.56
N TYR A 366 -36.16 21.60 -1.76
CA TYR A 366 -37.04 20.42 -1.82
C TYR A 366 -37.22 19.85 -3.24
N LEU A 367 -37.18 20.68 -4.28
CA LEU A 367 -37.29 20.25 -5.68
C LEU A 367 -35.93 19.78 -6.24
N ARG A 368 -35.41 18.70 -5.67
CA ARG A 368 -34.20 18.03 -6.20
C ARG A 368 -34.59 16.98 -7.25
N PRO A 369 -33.68 16.63 -8.18
CA PRO A 369 -33.92 15.53 -9.10
C PRO A 369 -34.26 14.23 -8.34
N GLU A 370 -35.28 13.50 -8.80
CA GLU A 370 -35.75 12.23 -8.19
C GLU A 370 -34.60 11.26 -7.92
N LYS A 371 -33.67 11.16 -8.88
CA LYS A 371 -32.49 10.30 -8.80
C LYS A 371 -31.60 10.63 -7.61
N ASP A 372 -31.50 11.91 -7.24
CA ASP A 372 -30.67 12.34 -6.13
C ASP A 372 -31.38 12.20 -4.79
N ILE A 373 -32.70 12.39 -4.76
CA ILE A 373 -33.54 12.05 -3.59
C ILE A 373 -33.48 10.55 -3.31
N TYR A 374 -33.65 9.71 -4.33
CA TYR A 374 -33.56 8.25 -4.20
C TYR A 374 -32.19 7.83 -3.66
N LYS A 375 -31.10 8.42 -4.16
CA LYS A 375 -29.75 8.13 -3.64
C LYS A 375 -29.59 8.52 -2.17
N LEU A 376 -30.21 9.61 -1.71
CA LEU A 376 -30.16 10.03 -0.32
C LEU A 376 -30.95 9.08 0.58
N ILE A 377 -32.17 8.71 0.19
CA ILE A 377 -33.05 7.79 0.94
C ILE A 377 -32.45 6.38 0.99
N ALA A 378 -31.91 5.91 -0.14
CA ALA A 378 -31.31 4.57 -0.23
C ALA A 378 -29.93 4.46 0.43
N ARG A 379 -29.37 5.55 0.96
CA ARG A 379 -28.04 5.55 1.59
C ARG A 379 -28.14 4.96 2.99
N PRO A 380 -27.48 3.81 3.28
CA PRO A 380 -27.47 3.27 4.62
C PRO A 380 -26.70 4.18 5.58
N THR A 381 -27.13 4.23 6.85
CA THR A 381 -26.32 4.85 7.91
C THR A 381 -25.03 4.05 8.13
N PHE A 382 -24.06 4.62 8.84
CA PHE A 382 -22.79 3.90 9.12
C PHE A 382 -23.01 2.61 9.92
N ILE A 383 -23.84 2.64 10.96
CA ILE A 383 -24.14 1.44 11.76
C ILE A 383 -24.83 0.38 10.89
N GLN A 384 -25.82 0.77 10.07
CA GLN A 384 -26.46 -0.15 9.12
C GLN A 384 -25.45 -0.70 8.12
N SER A 385 -24.56 0.16 7.59
CA SER A 385 -23.52 -0.26 6.65
C SER A 385 -22.58 -1.29 7.27
N LEU A 386 -22.22 -1.07 8.54
CA LEU A 386 -21.37 -1.96 9.29
C LEU A 386 -22.05 -3.30 9.57
N GLN A 387 -23.31 -3.28 10.03
CA GLN A 387 -24.09 -4.50 10.23
C GLN A 387 -24.20 -5.33 8.95
N ILE A 388 -24.49 -4.69 7.82
CA ILE A 388 -24.56 -5.35 6.51
C ILE A 388 -23.20 -5.93 6.12
N ALA A 389 -22.11 -5.17 6.31
CA ALA A 389 -20.77 -5.62 5.98
C ALA A 389 -20.32 -6.80 6.86
N LEU A 390 -20.53 -6.75 8.17
CA LEU A 390 -20.18 -7.82 9.10
C LEU A 390 -20.99 -9.08 8.84
N ALA A 391 -22.31 -8.94 8.61
CA ALA A 391 -23.17 -10.05 8.21
C ALA A 391 -22.69 -10.68 6.88
N LYS A 392 -22.32 -9.86 5.90
CA LYS A 392 -21.79 -10.34 4.61
C LYS A 392 -20.51 -11.16 4.78
N PHE A 393 -19.67 -10.83 5.75
CA PHE A 393 -18.41 -11.53 6.03
C PHE A 393 -18.52 -12.62 7.09
N ASN A 394 -19.73 -12.88 7.60
CA ASN A 394 -19.99 -13.81 8.70
C ASN A 394 -19.09 -13.52 9.92
N ILE A 395 -19.02 -12.25 10.31
CA ILE A 395 -18.30 -11.78 11.51
C ILE A 395 -19.35 -11.43 12.56
N ASP A 396 -19.27 -12.04 13.74
CA ASP A 396 -20.15 -11.69 14.85
C ASP A 396 -19.83 -10.28 15.36
N ILE A 397 -20.87 -9.47 15.49
CA ILE A 397 -20.77 -8.08 15.96
C ILE A 397 -20.65 -8.02 17.48
N ALA A 398 -21.08 -9.06 18.22
CA ALA A 398 -21.18 -9.05 19.68
C ALA A 398 -19.85 -8.67 20.35
N ASP A 399 -18.74 -9.24 19.89
CA ASP A 399 -17.38 -9.00 20.41
C ASP A 399 -16.90 -7.54 20.21
N TYR A 400 -17.52 -6.83 19.27
CA TYR A 400 -17.12 -5.48 18.86
C TYR A 400 -18.14 -4.40 19.27
N GLN A 401 -19.33 -4.76 19.75
CA GLN A 401 -20.43 -3.83 20.05
C GLN A 401 -20.02 -2.65 20.93
N PRO A 402 -19.32 -2.83 22.08
CA PRO A 402 -18.93 -1.72 22.94
C PRO A 402 -18.01 -0.72 22.21
N MET A 403 -17.01 -1.24 21.50
CA MET A 403 -16.06 -0.45 20.71
C MET A 403 -16.77 0.30 19.57
N LEU A 404 -17.68 -0.36 18.84
CA LEU A 404 -18.39 0.23 17.71
C LEU A 404 -19.35 1.35 18.14
N LYS A 405 -19.98 1.22 19.31
CA LYS A 405 -20.80 2.28 19.90
C LYS A 405 -19.96 3.52 20.22
N SER A 406 -18.77 3.33 20.79
CA SER A 406 -17.81 4.42 21.05
C SER A 406 -17.34 5.09 19.75
N ILE A 407 -17.06 4.30 18.70
CA ILE A 407 -16.65 4.83 17.39
C ILE A 407 -17.77 5.62 16.72
N ASP A 408 -19.02 5.15 16.74
CA ASP A 408 -20.14 5.89 16.13
C ASP A 408 -20.41 7.22 16.85
N SER A 409 -20.28 7.25 18.19
CA SER A 409 -20.33 8.47 18.98
C SER A 409 -19.24 9.48 18.56
N ALA A 410 -17.99 9.02 18.49
CA ALA A 410 -16.85 9.85 18.07
C ALA A 410 -16.98 10.35 16.62
N ARG A 411 -17.47 9.50 15.71
CA ARG A 411 -17.67 9.85 14.29
C ARG A 411 -18.72 10.95 14.11
N ARG A 412 -19.84 10.89 14.82
CA ARG A 412 -20.90 11.92 14.73
C ARG A 412 -20.35 13.30 15.10
N GLN A 413 -19.47 13.38 16.08
CA GLN A 413 -18.82 14.64 16.48
C GLN A 413 -17.84 15.17 15.43
N ILE A 414 -17.03 14.28 14.83
CA ILE A 414 -16.08 14.64 13.75
C ILE A 414 -16.81 15.15 12.50
N VAL A 415 -17.92 14.52 12.13
CA VAL A 415 -18.66 14.84 10.89
C VAL A 415 -19.54 16.09 11.04
N HIS A 416 -19.97 16.43 12.26
CA HIS A 416 -20.90 17.55 12.50
C HIS A 416 -20.25 18.80 13.12
N SER A 417 -18.91 18.85 13.27
CA SER A 417 -18.20 20.02 13.84
C SER A 417 -18.73 20.48 15.21
N GLU A 418 -19.32 19.57 15.98
CA GLU A 418 -19.68 19.77 17.38
C GLU A 418 -18.58 19.11 18.22
N GLY A 419 -17.97 19.89 19.12
CA GLY A 419 -16.71 19.58 19.80
C GLY A 419 -16.54 18.17 20.38
N TYR A 420 -15.29 17.80 20.59
CA TYR A 420 -14.89 16.48 21.08
C TYR A 420 -15.57 16.10 22.40
N SER A 421 -16.04 14.85 22.52
CA SER A 421 -16.36 14.24 23.82
C SER A 421 -15.09 14.19 24.66
N VAL A 422 -15.13 14.93 25.78
CA VAL A 422 -14.11 14.91 26.83
C VAL A 422 -13.88 13.49 27.34
N GLU A 423 -14.88 12.61 27.32
CA GLU A 423 -14.78 11.23 27.81
C GLU A 423 -14.10 10.27 26.79
N PHE A 424 -14.34 10.46 25.48
CA PHE A 424 -13.60 9.76 24.42
C PHE A 424 -12.16 10.27 24.34
N LEU A 425 -11.96 11.60 24.36
CA LEU A 425 -10.63 12.19 24.46
C LEU A 425 -9.92 11.78 25.74
N LEU A 426 -10.58 11.71 26.90
CA LEU A 426 -9.98 11.21 28.14
C LEU A 426 -9.69 9.71 28.04
N ASN A 427 -10.58 8.85 27.54
CA ASN A 427 -10.21 7.44 27.36
C ASN A 427 -9.06 7.24 26.36
N LEU A 428 -8.95 8.08 25.31
CA LEU A 428 -7.82 8.09 24.39
C LEU A 428 -6.56 8.68 25.05
N LEU A 429 -6.67 9.82 25.75
CA LEU A 429 -5.59 10.61 26.36
C LEU A 429 -5.07 9.98 27.65
N THR A 430 -5.92 9.41 28.51
CA THR A 430 -5.50 8.62 29.67
C THR A 430 -4.71 7.38 29.22
N TYR A 431 -5.05 6.79 28.07
CA TYR A 431 -4.24 5.74 27.44
C TYR A 431 -2.94 6.30 26.82
N THR A 432 -2.95 7.55 26.35
CA THR A 432 -1.81 8.23 25.69
C THR A 432 -0.81 8.83 26.71
N ILE A 433 -1.27 9.34 27.85
CA ILE A 433 -0.45 9.92 28.93
C ILE A 433 0.36 8.81 29.61
N VAL A 434 -0.24 7.64 29.83
CA VAL A 434 0.50 6.45 30.33
C VAL A 434 1.60 6.01 29.34
N GLN A 435 1.42 6.20 28.02
CA GLN A 435 2.44 5.90 27.02
C GLN A 435 3.52 6.98 26.88
N MET A 436 3.17 8.26 27.10
CA MET A 436 4.13 9.37 27.09
C MET A 436 4.95 9.45 28.37
N GLU A 437 4.37 9.16 29.54
CA GLU A 437 5.07 9.16 30.83
C GLU A 437 6.06 7.98 30.98
N ALA A 438 5.84 6.88 30.25
CA ALA A 438 6.81 5.79 30.14
C ALA A 438 8.00 6.11 29.21
N GLY A 439 8.00 7.29 28.57
CA GLY A 439 8.94 7.71 27.54
C GLY A 439 10.24 8.33 28.06
N ASN A 440 10.96 7.67 28.96
CA ASN A 440 12.38 7.98 29.18
C ASN A 440 13.26 7.04 28.35
N LYS A 441 13.85 7.61 27.27
CA LYS A 441 15.01 7.11 26.51
C LYS A 441 15.09 5.58 26.31
N LEU A 442 14.31 5.02 25.39
CA LEU A 442 14.61 3.68 24.86
C LEU A 442 14.48 3.60 23.34
N SER A 443 15.52 2.99 22.78
CA SER A 443 15.70 2.55 21.41
C SER A 443 14.54 1.66 20.93
N ARG A 444 13.99 2.00 19.76
CA ARG A 444 12.93 1.27 19.00
C ARG A 444 11.55 1.26 19.68
N PRO A 445 10.46 1.56 18.94
CA PRO A 445 9.11 1.55 19.49
C PRO A 445 8.64 0.10 19.67
N GLY A 446 9.02 -0.52 20.78
CA GLY A 446 8.35 -1.73 21.26
C GLY A 446 6.94 -1.38 21.71
N GLY A 447 5.94 -1.81 20.94
CA GLY A 447 4.53 -1.77 21.32
C GLY A 447 3.82 -0.44 21.05
N ILE A 448 3.58 -0.11 19.78
CA ILE A 448 2.73 1.04 19.37
C ILE A 448 1.28 0.88 19.89
N ILE A 449 0.85 -0.33 20.28
CA ILE A 449 -0.50 -0.61 20.74
C ILE A 449 -0.44 -1.56 21.95
N ARG A 450 -1.10 -1.20 23.05
CA ARG A 450 -1.37 -2.15 24.15
C ARG A 450 -2.35 -3.18 23.64
N LYS A 451 -1.95 -4.45 23.74
CA LYS A 451 -2.77 -5.61 23.44
C LYS A 451 -4.13 -5.47 24.16
N ASP A 452 -5.20 -5.82 23.46
CA ASP A 452 -6.59 -5.78 23.95
C ASP A 452 -7.22 -4.38 24.10
N SER A 453 -6.56 -3.32 23.62
CA SER A 453 -7.17 -1.99 23.48
C SER A 453 -8.24 -1.95 22.37
N ASP A 454 -9.15 -0.98 22.43
CA ASP A 454 -10.16 -0.76 21.37
C ASP A 454 -9.51 -0.46 20.01
N VAL A 455 -8.31 0.14 19.99
CA VAL A 455 -7.54 0.38 18.76
C VAL A 455 -6.99 -0.91 18.18
N ASP A 456 -6.47 -1.82 19.03
CA ASP A 456 -6.04 -3.16 18.62
C ASP A 456 -7.23 -3.94 18.06
N LYS A 457 -8.36 -3.95 18.77
CA LYS A 457 -9.60 -4.62 18.32
C LYS A 457 -10.09 -4.08 16.99
N LEU A 458 -10.08 -2.76 16.78
CA LEU A 458 -10.44 -2.13 15.52
C LEU A 458 -9.51 -2.55 14.39
N TYR A 459 -8.20 -2.58 14.66
CA TYR A 459 -7.20 -3.03 13.69
C TYR A 459 -7.38 -4.51 13.32
N GLN A 460 -7.57 -5.39 14.31
CA GLN A 460 -7.84 -6.81 14.07
C GLN A 460 -9.14 -7.02 13.29
N LEU A 461 -10.20 -6.26 13.59
CA LEU A 461 -11.45 -6.31 12.85
C LEU A 461 -11.24 -5.95 11.37
N LEU A 462 -10.53 -4.86 11.09
CA LEU A 462 -10.22 -4.43 9.72
C LEU A 462 -9.40 -5.46 8.95
N ARG A 463 -8.42 -6.10 9.60
CA ARG A 463 -7.66 -7.21 9.01
C ARG A 463 -8.57 -8.40 8.69
N LEU A 464 -9.44 -8.79 9.63
CA LEU A 464 -10.37 -9.89 9.43
C LEU A 464 -11.34 -9.61 8.27
N MET A 465 -11.92 -8.40 8.23
CA MET A 465 -12.77 -7.96 7.12
C MET A 465 -12.02 -7.98 5.78
N THR A 466 -10.75 -7.55 5.76
CA THR A 466 -9.89 -7.60 4.57
C THR A 466 -9.68 -9.03 4.08
N MET A 467 -9.33 -9.96 4.97
CA MET A 467 -9.17 -11.37 4.62
C MET A 467 -10.47 -11.96 4.06
N ARG A 468 -11.59 -11.76 4.77
CA ARG A 468 -12.92 -12.24 4.34
C ARG A 468 -13.36 -11.64 3.00
N TYR A 469 -13.03 -10.38 2.73
CA TYR A 469 -13.29 -9.75 1.44
C TYR A 469 -12.56 -10.48 0.31
N PHE A 470 -11.28 -10.82 0.48
CA PHE A 470 -10.54 -11.54 -0.55
C PHE A 470 -10.87 -13.04 -0.60
N ASP A 471 -11.35 -13.64 0.49
CA ASP A 471 -11.81 -15.03 0.48
C ASP A 471 -13.16 -15.18 -0.25
N SER A 472 -14.11 -14.29 0.04
CA SER A 472 -15.48 -14.30 -0.52
C SER A 472 -15.59 -13.81 -1.97
N THR A 473 -14.58 -13.13 -2.50
CA THR A 473 -14.60 -12.54 -3.87
C THR A 473 -14.42 -13.55 -5.01
N SER A 474 -14.79 -14.81 -4.79
CA SER A 474 -14.92 -15.84 -5.83
C SER A 474 -15.87 -15.45 -6.98
N GLU A 475 -16.72 -14.43 -6.81
CA GLU A 475 -17.81 -14.07 -7.73
C GLU A 475 -17.84 -12.59 -8.19
N ILE A 476 -16.80 -11.78 -7.96
CA ILE A 476 -16.70 -10.54 -8.76
C ILE A 476 -16.32 -10.95 -10.15
#